data_AF-A0A7H0HJ07-F1
#
_entry.id   AF-A0A7H0HJ07-F1
#
_cell.length_a   1.000
_cell.length_b   1.000
_cell.length_c   1.000
_cell.angle_alpha   90.00
_cell.angle_beta   90.00
_cell.angle_gamma   90.00
#
_symmetry.space_group_name_H-M   'P 1'
#
loop_
_entity.id
_entity.type
_entity.pdbx_description
1 polymer ?
#
loop_
_entity_poly.entity_id
_entity_poly.type
_entity_poly.pdbx_seq_one_letter_code
_entity_poly.pdbx_strand_id
1 'polypeptide(L)'
;MTSAFFHGVIEDWLQDPQTMLACGRWGDGAVSEIIPGGRARLLPARYPGCFVGVREIRLDDGPHHLHIDLGRVHRVSYAIAPSVCLAFKPALEVRLLTLGPGGAPTDRWSMSLMPDCPYRGERMDEAMVRRFIERLRTHARRAPELVELSVEPDVRQGPQGPHLLKLLCEAAGRPHAGWDDVIRILAPASDHPPPLDAPEPLCLPLLREALALRDASLVIYRERTLVEFQTEKLDGIHRYEEQGHVSWQIGSLRDHHCHLALGAVSRVLFSAEPVSCQGGGLNYTIWFLTAGPSGNPWRRDGYFSVVLNRPYTGDASRPEVIRPVLDMYGRYRQEPWVQADVQFVKVLEQGPPSRRQPLATASGSS
;
A
#
# COMPACT_ATOMS: atom_id res chain seq x y z
N MET A 1 -17.61 -0.88 -21.26
CA MET A 1 -18.31 -2.03 -20.63
C MET A 1 -17.52 -2.61 -19.46
N THR A 2 -16.21 -2.84 -19.61
CA THR A 2 -15.31 -3.40 -18.57
C THR A 2 -15.22 -2.57 -17.28
N SER A 3 -15.04 -1.24 -17.37
CA SER A 3 -14.98 -0.38 -16.17
C SER A 3 -16.31 -0.34 -15.39
N ALA A 4 -17.45 -0.51 -16.07
CA ALA A 4 -18.76 -0.58 -15.40
C ALA A 4 -18.94 -1.89 -14.64
N PHE A 5 -18.36 -2.99 -15.14
CA PHE A 5 -18.32 -4.25 -14.43
C PHE A 5 -17.52 -4.12 -13.12
N PHE A 6 -16.26 -3.64 -13.17
CA PHE A 6 -15.45 -3.47 -11.96
C PHE A 6 -16.06 -2.49 -10.95
N HIS A 7 -16.69 -1.42 -11.44
CA HIS A 7 -17.46 -0.50 -10.60
C HIS A 7 -18.56 -1.26 -9.84
N GLY A 8 -19.35 -2.07 -10.55
CA GLY A 8 -20.42 -2.86 -9.94
C GLY A 8 -19.92 -3.93 -8.96
N VAL A 9 -18.75 -4.52 -9.20
CA VAL A 9 -18.11 -5.45 -8.24
C VAL A 9 -17.77 -4.74 -6.93
N ILE A 10 -17.14 -3.56 -7.02
CA ILE A 10 -16.77 -2.77 -5.84
C ILE A 10 -18.03 -2.32 -5.09
N GLU A 11 -19.04 -1.79 -5.78
CA GLU A 11 -20.29 -1.37 -5.14
C GLU A 11 -21.00 -2.52 -4.42
N ASP A 12 -21.08 -3.69 -5.02
CA ASP A 12 -21.69 -4.89 -4.40
C ASP A 12 -20.99 -5.27 -3.09
N TRP A 13 -19.66 -5.17 -3.05
CA TRP A 13 -18.89 -5.40 -1.83
C TRP A 13 -19.04 -4.26 -0.81
N LEU A 14 -19.06 -3.00 -1.23
CA LEU A 14 -19.21 -1.86 -0.32
C LEU A 14 -20.59 -1.79 0.35
N GLN A 15 -21.62 -2.42 -0.24
CA GLN A 15 -22.95 -2.55 0.39
C GLN A 15 -22.94 -3.45 1.62
N ASP A 16 -21.93 -4.30 1.78
CA ASP A 16 -21.80 -5.15 2.95
C ASP A 16 -21.09 -4.40 4.08
N PRO A 17 -21.73 -4.22 5.25
CA PRO A 17 -21.13 -3.50 6.36
C PRO A 17 -19.89 -4.20 6.94
N GLN A 18 -19.72 -5.50 6.66
CA GLN A 18 -18.56 -6.28 7.10
C GLN A 18 -17.39 -6.24 6.10
N THR A 19 -17.48 -5.45 5.03
CA THR A 19 -16.36 -5.32 4.08
C THR A 19 -15.29 -4.40 4.63
N MET A 20 -14.04 -4.84 4.53
CA MET A 20 -12.81 -4.08 4.67
C MET A 20 -12.18 -3.86 3.29
N LEU A 21 -11.53 -2.71 3.12
CA LEU A 21 -10.69 -2.39 1.97
C LEU A 21 -9.23 -2.52 2.39
N ALA A 22 -8.44 -3.31 1.66
CA ALA A 22 -7.00 -3.39 1.83
C ALA A 22 -6.30 -2.79 0.61
N CYS A 23 -5.29 -1.95 0.85
CA CYS A 23 -4.50 -1.28 -0.19
C CYS A 23 -3.04 -1.67 -0.06
N GLY A 24 -2.42 -2.08 -1.17
CA GLY A 24 -1.06 -2.61 -1.17
C GLY A 24 -0.99 -4.11 -0.89
N ARG A 25 0.24 -4.62 -0.76
CA ARG A 25 0.53 -6.05 -0.56
C ARG A 25 1.62 -6.22 0.48
N TRP A 26 1.47 -7.28 1.27
CA TRP A 26 2.50 -7.64 2.22
C TRP A 26 3.82 -7.99 1.54
N GLY A 27 3.78 -8.73 0.43
CA GLY A 27 4.98 -9.07 -0.36
C GLY A 27 5.70 -7.86 -0.98
N ASP A 28 4.99 -6.74 -1.18
CA ASP A 28 5.57 -5.46 -1.63
C ASP A 28 5.97 -4.56 -0.43
N GLY A 29 5.82 -5.11 0.77
CA GLY A 29 6.21 -4.54 2.03
C GLY A 29 5.34 -3.40 2.55
N ALA A 30 4.08 -3.26 2.11
CA ALA A 30 3.11 -2.38 2.78
C ALA A 30 1.66 -2.75 2.46
N VAL A 31 0.83 -2.80 3.51
CA VAL A 31 -0.63 -2.87 3.42
C VAL A 31 -1.25 -1.78 4.31
N SER A 32 -2.32 -1.17 3.84
CA SER A 32 -3.18 -0.26 4.60
C SER A 32 -4.62 -0.77 4.55
N GLU A 33 -5.31 -0.78 5.69
CA GLU A 33 -6.68 -1.25 5.81
C GLU A 33 -7.62 -0.10 6.16
N ILE A 34 -8.80 -0.08 5.52
CA ILE A 34 -9.90 0.83 5.81
C ILE A 34 -11.12 -0.02 6.10
N ILE A 35 -11.78 0.23 7.24
CA ILE A 35 -13.00 -0.46 7.67
C ILE A 35 -14.18 0.52 7.57
N PRO A 36 -14.93 0.53 6.46
CA PRO A 36 -16.01 1.49 6.25
C PRO A 36 -17.21 1.27 7.16
N GLY A 37 -17.50 0.04 7.58
CA GLY A 37 -18.72 -0.28 8.32
C GLY A 37 -19.99 0.03 7.52
N GLY A 38 -19.97 -0.23 6.21
CA GLY A 38 -21.10 0.03 5.30
C GLY A 38 -21.32 1.50 4.91
N ARG A 39 -20.37 2.38 5.27
CA ARG A 39 -20.44 3.83 5.01
C ARG A 39 -19.57 4.28 3.84
N ALA A 40 -19.03 3.35 3.05
CA ALA A 40 -18.25 3.67 1.88
C ALA A 40 -19.14 3.73 0.64
N ARG A 41 -18.90 4.71 -0.23
CA ARG A 41 -19.51 4.79 -1.57
C ARG A 41 -18.45 4.94 -2.64
N LEU A 42 -18.65 4.26 -3.76
CA LEU A 42 -17.87 4.47 -4.96
C LEU A 42 -18.52 5.58 -5.80
N LEU A 43 -17.85 6.72 -5.90
CA LEU A 43 -18.31 7.86 -6.68
C LEU A 43 -18.03 7.64 -8.17
N PRO A 44 -18.86 8.22 -9.08
CA PRO A 44 -18.64 8.13 -10.52
C PRO A 44 -17.32 8.77 -10.95
N ALA A 45 -16.91 8.49 -12.20
CA ALA A 45 -15.72 9.11 -12.80
C ALA A 45 -15.85 10.63 -12.75
N ARG A 46 -14.89 11.32 -12.11
CA ARG A 46 -14.92 12.77 -12.00
C ARG A 46 -13.82 13.47 -12.80
N TYR A 47 -12.74 12.76 -13.12
CA TYR A 47 -11.52 13.36 -13.63
C TYR A 47 -11.38 13.22 -15.17
N PRO A 48 -11.08 14.30 -15.90
CA PRO A 48 -10.78 14.26 -17.33
C PRO A 48 -9.30 13.94 -17.61
N GLY A 49 -8.94 13.79 -18.89
CA GLY A 49 -7.56 13.67 -19.34
C GLY A 49 -6.87 12.37 -18.88
N CYS A 50 -5.66 12.47 -18.36
CA CYS A 50 -4.86 11.31 -17.94
C CYS A 50 -5.41 10.55 -16.72
N PHE A 51 -6.44 11.11 -16.05
CA PHE A 51 -7.14 10.49 -14.93
C PHE A 51 -8.52 9.93 -15.31
N VAL A 52 -8.83 9.88 -16.62
CA VAL A 52 -10.05 9.26 -17.11
C VAL A 52 -10.09 7.79 -16.66
N GLY A 53 -11.13 7.40 -15.92
CA GLY A 53 -11.23 6.06 -15.33
C GLY A 53 -10.94 5.98 -13.84
N VAL A 54 -10.33 7.02 -13.24
CA VAL A 54 -10.20 7.13 -11.78
C VAL A 54 -11.56 7.31 -11.14
N ARG A 55 -11.81 6.52 -10.09
CA ARG A 55 -12.95 6.60 -9.18
C ARG A 55 -12.47 6.93 -7.79
N GLU A 56 -13.37 7.49 -6.99
CA GLU A 56 -13.13 7.77 -5.59
C GLU A 56 -14.03 6.89 -4.75
N ILE A 57 -13.45 6.18 -3.78
CA ILE A 57 -14.18 5.56 -2.67
C ILE A 57 -14.12 6.55 -1.51
N ARG A 58 -15.29 7.01 -1.06
CA ARG A 58 -15.42 7.99 0.01
C ARG A 58 -16.16 7.39 1.19
N LEU A 59 -15.71 7.70 2.40
CA LEU A 59 -16.45 7.43 3.63
C LEU A 59 -17.37 8.60 3.96
N ASP A 60 -18.59 8.31 4.39
CA ASP A 60 -19.64 9.31 4.58
C ASP A 60 -19.35 10.34 5.67
N ASP A 61 -18.54 9.96 6.65
CA ASP A 61 -18.24 10.71 7.86
C ASP A 61 -16.74 10.83 8.16
N GLY A 62 -15.89 10.39 7.24
CA GLY A 62 -14.44 10.39 7.40
C GLY A 62 -13.73 11.34 6.42
N PRO A 63 -12.62 11.97 6.83
CA PRO A 63 -11.77 12.74 5.90
C PRO A 63 -11.05 11.82 4.87
N HIS A 64 -11.08 10.51 5.09
CA HIS A 64 -10.39 9.52 4.27
C HIS A 64 -11.17 9.19 3.00
N HIS A 65 -10.46 9.23 1.88
CA HIS A 65 -10.94 8.78 0.59
C HIS A 65 -9.81 8.02 -0.12
N LEU A 66 -10.18 7.07 -0.96
CA LEU A 66 -9.27 6.26 -1.74
C LEU A 66 -9.55 6.47 -3.22
N HIS A 67 -8.49 6.63 -4.02
CA HIS A 67 -8.63 6.71 -5.47
C HIS A 67 -8.21 5.39 -6.11
N ILE A 68 -9.03 4.91 -7.05
CA ILE A 68 -8.73 3.71 -7.84
C ILE A 68 -8.93 3.97 -9.32
N ASP A 69 -7.94 3.63 -10.14
CA ASP A 69 -8.06 3.71 -11.60
C ASP A 69 -8.62 2.40 -12.15
N LEU A 70 -9.94 2.36 -12.37
CA LEU A 70 -10.61 1.21 -12.97
C LEU A 70 -10.25 1.02 -14.45
N GLY A 71 -9.67 2.02 -15.10
CA GLY A 71 -9.15 1.90 -16.47
C GLY A 71 -7.92 1.01 -16.58
N ARG A 72 -7.25 0.71 -15.45
CA ARG A 72 -6.11 -0.21 -15.40
C ARG A 72 -6.41 -1.55 -14.76
N VAL A 73 -7.64 -1.77 -14.29
CA VAL A 73 -8.05 -3.10 -13.83
C VAL A 73 -8.38 -3.94 -15.07
N HIS A 74 -7.82 -5.14 -15.14
CA HIS A 74 -8.11 -6.08 -16.23
C HIS A 74 -8.90 -7.31 -15.76
N ARG A 75 -8.84 -7.62 -14.46
CA ARG A 75 -9.51 -8.79 -13.89
C ARG A 75 -9.82 -8.61 -12.40
N VAL A 76 -10.81 -9.36 -11.92
CA VAL A 76 -11.11 -9.55 -10.49
C VAL A 76 -10.67 -10.96 -10.09
N SER A 77 -9.73 -11.07 -9.16
CA SER A 77 -9.37 -12.36 -8.56
C SER A 77 -10.03 -12.51 -7.21
N TYR A 78 -10.95 -13.46 -7.10
CA TYR A 78 -11.38 -13.99 -5.82
C TYR A 78 -10.28 -14.92 -5.30
N ALA A 79 -9.49 -14.44 -4.35
CA ALA A 79 -8.36 -15.18 -3.81
C ALA A 79 -8.66 -15.68 -2.40
N ILE A 80 -8.21 -16.89 -2.11
CA ILE A 80 -8.12 -17.42 -0.76
C ILE A 80 -6.63 -17.61 -0.46
N ALA A 81 -6.09 -16.72 0.38
CA ALA A 81 -4.65 -16.61 0.64
C ALA A 81 -4.38 -16.39 2.13
N PRO A 82 -3.21 -16.77 2.66
CA PRO A 82 -2.82 -16.44 4.03
C PRO A 82 -2.77 -14.92 4.21
N SER A 83 -3.29 -14.41 5.32
CA SER A 83 -3.20 -13.00 5.66
C SER A 83 -2.49 -12.80 6.99
N VAL A 84 -1.48 -11.94 7.00
CA VAL A 84 -0.75 -11.55 8.22
C VAL A 84 -1.70 -10.96 9.27
N CYS A 85 -2.72 -10.20 8.84
CA CYS A 85 -3.72 -9.59 9.72
C CYS A 85 -4.62 -10.61 10.41
N LEU A 86 -4.63 -11.86 9.92
CA LEU A 86 -5.40 -12.98 10.46
C LEU A 86 -4.50 -14.07 11.06
N ALA A 87 -3.28 -13.72 11.50
CA ALA A 87 -2.27 -14.67 11.99
C ALA A 87 -2.00 -15.80 10.98
N PHE A 88 -1.85 -15.43 9.71
CA PHE A 88 -1.65 -16.31 8.54
C PHE A 88 -2.79 -17.31 8.28
N LYS A 89 -3.93 -17.15 8.94
CA LYS A 89 -5.15 -17.88 8.56
C LYS A 89 -5.64 -17.36 7.19
N PRO A 90 -6.37 -18.20 6.42
CA PRO A 90 -6.93 -17.79 5.14
C PRO A 90 -7.81 -16.54 5.20
N ALA A 91 -7.44 -15.50 4.45
CA ALA A 91 -8.32 -14.41 4.09
C ALA A 91 -9.13 -14.74 2.82
N LEU A 92 -10.32 -14.16 2.72
CA LEU A 92 -11.20 -14.22 1.55
C LEU A 92 -11.13 -12.88 0.83
N GLU A 93 -10.28 -12.78 -0.18
CA GLU A 93 -9.97 -11.50 -0.83
C GLU A 93 -10.60 -11.38 -2.22
N VAL A 94 -10.95 -10.16 -2.59
CA VAL A 94 -11.36 -9.78 -3.95
C VAL A 94 -10.37 -8.75 -4.46
N ARG A 95 -9.39 -9.23 -5.21
CA ARG A 95 -8.24 -8.47 -5.71
C ARG A 95 -8.55 -7.87 -7.07
N LEU A 96 -8.29 -6.58 -7.24
CA LEU A 96 -8.46 -5.88 -8.52
C LEU A 96 -7.14 -5.90 -9.29
N LEU A 97 -6.99 -6.86 -10.20
CA LEU A 97 -5.74 -7.10 -10.90
C LEU A 97 -5.47 -6.01 -11.93
N THR A 98 -4.26 -5.46 -11.93
CA THR A 98 -3.87 -4.28 -12.70
C THR A 98 -3.01 -4.62 -13.91
N LEU A 99 -3.12 -3.78 -14.94
CA LEU A 99 -2.28 -3.81 -16.13
C LEU A 99 -0.89 -3.24 -15.80
N GLY A 100 0.15 -3.93 -16.25
CA GLY A 100 1.53 -3.51 -16.19
C GLY A 100 1.94 -2.60 -17.37
N PRO A 101 3.26 -2.32 -17.51
CA PRO A 101 3.79 -1.53 -18.61
C PRO A 101 3.32 -2.05 -19.98
N GLY A 102 2.96 -1.13 -20.89
CA GLY A 102 2.45 -1.48 -22.22
C GLY A 102 1.05 -2.08 -22.25
N GLY A 103 0.32 -2.11 -21.11
CA GLY A 103 -1.02 -2.68 -21.04
C GLY A 103 -1.03 -4.21 -20.93
N ALA A 104 0.09 -4.82 -20.51
CA ALA A 104 0.17 -6.26 -20.30
C ALA A 104 -0.62 -6.68 -19.04
N PRO A 105 -1.42 -7.76 -19.09
CA PRO A 105 -2.02 -8.35 -17.90
C PRO A 105 -0.95 -8.74 -16.87
N THR A 106 -1.22 -8.50 -15.59
CA THR A 106 -0.36 -8.95 -14.49
C THR A 106 -1.19 -9.58 -13.38
N ASP A 107 -0.54 -10.33 -12.52
CA ASP A 107 -1.10 -10.80 -11.25
C ASP A 107 -1.11 -9.69 -10.19
N ARG A 108 -0.61 -8.47 -10.50
CA ARG A 108 -0.49 -7.33 -9.57
C ARG A 108 -1.86 -6.75 -9.21
N TRP A 109 -2.06 -6.23 -7.99
CA TRP A 109 -3.28 -5.56 -7.55
C TRP A 109 -2.90 -4.45 -6.58
N SER A 110 -3.60 -3.32 -6.66
CA SER A 110 -3.37 -2.17 -5.76
C SER A 110 -4.37 -2.11 -4.61
N MET A 111 -5.53 -2.73 -4.79
CA MET A 111 -6.62 -2.77 -3.82
C MET A 111 -7.28 -4.15 -3.82
N SER A 112 -7.64 -4.63 -2.65
CA SER A 112 -8.54 -5.75 -2.46
C SER A 112 -9.67 -5.38 -1.51
N LEU A 113 -10.79 -6.09 -1.65
CA LEU A 113 -11.91 -6.05 -0.70
C LEU A 113 -11.96 -7.40 0.00
N MET A 114 -12.23 -7.43 1.29
CA MET A 114 -12.35 -8.67 2.05
C MET A 114 -13.31 -8.51 3.21
N PRO A 115 -13.88 -9.58 3.76
CA PRO A 115 -14.57 -9.48 5.04
C PRO A 115 -13.60 -9.09 6.16
N ASP A 116 -14.06 -8.24 7.07
CA ASP A 116 -13.30 -7.72 8.21
C ASP A 116 -12.92 -8.80 9.25
N CYS A 117 -13.79 -9.79 9.45
CA CYS A 117 -13.55 -10.90 10.37
C CYS A 117 -14.18 -12.20 9.85
N PRO A 118 -13.42 -13.03 9.10
CA PRO A 118 -13.93 -14.30 8.56
C PRO A 118 -13.94 -15.46 9.57
N TYR A 119 -13.73 -15.20 10.86
CA TYR A 119 -13.56 -16.22 11.88
C TYR A 119 -14.44 -16.00 13.12
N ARG A 120 -14.90 -17.12 13.70
CA ARG A 120 -15.48 -17.18 15.04
C ARG A 120 -14.55 -18.02 15.92
N GLY A 121 -13.64 -17.35 16.61
CA GLY A 121 -12.53 -18.00 17.30
C GLY A 121 -11.58 -18.66 16.29
N GLU A 122 -11.35 -19.95 16.43
CA GLU A 122 -10.46 -20.73 15.54
C GLU A 122 -11.14 -21.28 14.28
N ARG A 123 -12.45 -21.09 14.15
CA ARG A 123 -13.24 -21.64 13.04
C ARG A 123 -13.65 -20.57 12.06
N MET A 124 -13.50 -20.85 10.78
CA MET A 124 -13.99 -19.97 9.72
C MET A 124 -15.51 -19.90 9.74
N ASP A 125 -16.07 -18.72 9.52
CA ASP A 125 -17.52 -18.55 9.43
C ASP A 125 -18.04 -19.08 8.08
N GLU A 126 -18.67 -20.26 8.11
CA GLU A 126 -19.25 -20.89 6.92
C GLU A 126 -20.22 -19.97 6.17
N ALA A 127 -21.04 -19.20 6.88
CA ALA A 127 -22.02 -18.34 6.24
C ALA A 127 -21.31 -17.24 5.43
N MET A 128 -20.17 -16.76 5.92
CA MET A 128 -19.36 -15.77 5.23
C MET A 128 -18.67 -16.35 4.00
N VAL A 129 -18.09 -17.56 4.12
CA VAL A 129 -17.50 -18.28 2.98
C VAL A 129 -18.56 -18.52 1.89
N ARG A 130 -19.77 -18.92 2.26
CA ARG A 130 -20.88 -19.10 1.31
C ARG A 130 -21.29 -17.80 0.61
N ARG A 131 -21.33 -16.67 1.33
CA ARG A 131 -21.57 -15.34 0.73
C ARG A 131 -20.47 -14.96 -0.26
N PHE A 132 -19.20 -15.20 0.09
CA PHE A 132 -18.06 -14.97 -0.79
C PHE A 132 -18.17 -15.79 -2.09
N ILE A 133 -18.48 -17.09 -1.98
CA ILE A 133 -18.66 -17.98 -3.14
C ILE A 133 -19.86 -17.56 -3.99
N GLU A 134 -20.98 -17.14 -3.40
CA GLU A 134 -22.14 -16.71 -4.18
C GLU A 134 -21.90 -15.39 -4.91
N ARG A 135 -21.15 -14.45 -4.31
CA ARG A 135 -20.67 -13.24 -5.00
C ARG A 135 -19.76 -13.60 -6.17
N LEU A 136 -18.77 -14.47 -5.96
CA LEU A 136 -17.90 -15.01 -7.01
C LEU A 136 -18.74 -15.54 -8.18
N ARG A 137 -19.69 -16.44 -7.93
CA ARG A 137 -20.54 -17.05 -8.96
C ARG A 137 -21.40 -16.02 -9.67
N THR A 138 -21.90 -15.02 -8.95
CA THR A 138 -22.70 -13.94 -9.54
C THR A 138 -21.88 -13.07 -10.46
N HIS A 139 -20.65 -12.72 -10.07
CA HIS A 139 -19.75 -11.90 -10.88
C HIS A 139 -19.21 -12.69 -12.07
N ALA A 140 -18.81 -13.95 -11.87
CA ALA A 140 -18.37 -14.85 -12.93
C ALA A 140 -19.47 -15.16 -13.96
N ARG A 141 -20.75 -15.26 -13.57
CA ARG A 141 -21.86 -15.38 -14.52
C ARG A 141 -22.05 -14.13 -15.39
N ARG A 142 -21.74 -12.94 -14.84
CA ARG A 142 -21.91 -11.66 -15.54
C ARG A 142 -20.79 -11.37 -16.53
N ALA A 143 -19.55 -11.73 -16.19
CA ALA A 143 -18.37 -11.54 -17.03
C ALA A 143 -17.31 -12.62 -16.73
N PRO A 144 -17.49 -13.86 -17.25
CA PRO A 144 -16.63 -15.00 -16.91
C PRO A 144 -15.17 -14.79 -17.30
N GLU A 145 -14.90 -14.00 -18.33
CA GLU A 145 -13.56 -13.66 -18.81
C GLU A 145 -12.80 -12.67 -17.90
N LEU A 146 -13.52 -12.00 -16.99
CA LEU A 146 -13.00 -10.96 -16.09
C LEU A 146 -12.90 -11.42 -14.63
N VAL A 147 -13.23 -12.67 -14.32
CA VAL A 147 -13.27 -13.19 -12.95
C VAL A 147 -12.49 -14.49 -12.86
N GLU A 148 -11.61 -14.58 -11.87
CA GLU A 148 -10.87 -15.80 -11.54
C GLU A 148 -10.99 -16.15 -10.07
N LEU A 149 -10.75 -17.43 -9.76
CA LEU A 149 -10.62 -17.95 -8.40
C LEU A 149 -9.20 -18.49 -8.23
N SER A 150 -8.49 -17.99 -7.21
CA SER A 150 -7.17 -18.49 -6.82
C SER A 150 -7.20 -18.97 -5.37
N VAL A 151 -6.51 -20.07 -5.11
CA VAL A 151 -6.33 -20.61 -3.75
C VAL A 151 -4.86 -20.95 -3.59
N GLU A 152 -4.19 -20.24 -2.68
CA GLU A 152 -2.76 -20.40 -2.43
C GLU A 152 -2.43 -21.80 -1.88
N PRO A 153 -1.28 -22.39 -2.24
CA PRO A 153 -0.89 -23.73 -1.79
C PRO A 153 -0.95 -23.92 -0.27
N ASP A 154 -0.53 -22.91 0.50
CA ASP A 154 -0.51 -22.95 1.96
C ASP A 154 -1.92 -23.08 2.55
N VAL A 155 -2.93 -22.48 1.90
CA VAL A 155 -4.33 -22.65 2.28
C VAL A 155 -4.81 -24.06 1.98
N ARG A 156 -4.45 -24.59 0.80
CA ARG A 156 -4.85 -25.94 0.38
C ARG A 156 -4.34 -27.01 1.34
N GLN A 157 -3.11 -26.84 1.82
CA GLN A 157 -2.42 -27.77 2.72
C GLN A 157 -2.67 -27.46 4.21
N GLY A 158 -3.14 -26.26 4.53
CA GLY A 158 -3.34 -25.79 5.89
C GLY A 158 -4.58 -26.37 6.59
N PRO A 159 -4.73 -26.11 7.90
CA PRO A 159 -5.76 -26.71 8.75
C PRO A 159 -7.20 -26.42 8.29
N GLN A 160 -7.42 -25.29 7.63
CA GLN A 160 -8.72 -24.86 7.13
C GLN A 160 -9.04 -25.40 5.72
N GLY A 161 -8.03 -25.92 5.01
CA GLY A 161 -8.12 -26.37 3.62
C GLY A 161 -9.22 -27.41 3.39
N PRO A 162 -9.30 -28.52 4.15
CA PRO A 162 -10.33 -29.54 3.96
C PRO A 162 -11.76 -28.98 4.11
N HIS A 163 -11.97 -28.05 5.04
CA HIS A 163 -13.26 -27.43 5.26
C HIS A 163 -13.64 -26.47 4.13
N LEU A 164 -12.70 -25.64 3.67
CA LEU A 164 -12.87 -24.77 2.50
C LEU A 164 -13.17 -25.57 1.23
N LEU A 165 -12.43 -26.65 0.98
CA LEU A 165 -12.66 -27.52 -0.19
C LEU A 165 -14.07 -28.10 -0.15
N LYS A 166 -14.54 -28.58 1.02
CA LYS A 166 -15.91 -29.08 1.18
C LYS A 166 -16.95 -28.03 0.76
N LEU A 167 -16.82 -26.79 1.23
CA LEU A 167 -17.76 -25.71 0.89
C LEU A 167 -17.73 -25.35 -0.60
N LEU A 168 -16.55 -25.35 -1.22
CA LEU A 168 -16.39 -25.12 -2.66
C LEU A 168 -16.97 -26.28 -3.49
N CYS A 169 -16.76 -27.53 -3.08
CA CYS A 169 -17.35 -28.74 -3.69
C CYS A 169 -18.88 -28.70 -3.66
N GLU A 170 -19.47 -28.33 -2.53
CA GLU A 170 -20.92 -28.15 -2.38
C GLU A 170 -21.44 -27.08 -3.34
N ALA A 171 -20.78 -25.92 -3.41
CA ALA A 171 -21.17 -24.83 -4.29
C ALA A 171 -20.99 -25.17 -5.79
N ALA A 172 -19.98 -25.97 -6.12
CA ALA A 172 -19.73 -26.48 -7.47
C ALA A 172 -20.69 -27.61 -7.88
N GLY A 173 -21.51 -28.14 -6.96
CA GLY A 173 -22.37 -29.31 -7.22
C GLY A 173 -21.56 -30.59 -7.51
N ARG A 174 -20.37 -30.70 -6.92
CA ARG A 174 -19.41 -31.81 -7.11
C ARG A 174 -18.81 -32.22 -5.76
N PRO A 175 -19.49 -33.07 -4.97
CA PRO A 175 -19.10 -33.38 -3.59
C PRO A 175 -17.74 -34.10 -3.44
N HIS A 176 -17.17 -34.61 -4.53
CA HIS A 176 -15.90 -35.35 -4.54
C HIS A 176 -14.83 -34.73 -5.44
N ALA A 177 -15.02 -33.49 -5.90
CA ALA A 177 -14.03 -32.81 -6.73
C ALA A 177 -12.77 -32.42 -5.92
N GLY A 178 -11.62 -32.40 -6.59
CA GLY A 178 -10.38 -31.84 -6.04
C GLY A 178 -10.34 -30.31 -6.19
N TRP A 179 -9.33 -29.67 -5.60
CA TRP A 179 -9.11 -28.22 -5.67
C TRP A 179 -9.15 -27.68 -7.10
N ASP A 180 -8.42 -28.29 -8.02
CA ASP A 180 -8.31 -27.78 -9.39
C ASP A 180 -9.63 -27.94 -10.16
N ASP A 181 -10.39 -28.99 -9.86
CA ASP A 181 -11.72 -29.19 -10.42
C ASP A 181 -12.71 -28.15 -9.92
N VAL A 182 -12.78 -27.90 -8.61
CA VAL A 182 -13.70 -26.89 -8.06
C VAL A 182 -13.30 -25.48 -8.49
N ILE A 183 -12.00 -25.16 -8.55
CA ILE A 183 -11.52 -23.87 -9.04
C ILE A 183 -11.97 -23.69 -10.49
N ARG A 184 -11.70 -24.66 -11.36
CA ARG A 184 -12.10 -24.61 -12.77
C ARG A 184 -13.61 -24.50 -12.97
N ILE A 185 -14.42 -25.15 -12.13
CA ILE A 185 -15.89 -25.09 -12.21
C ILE A 185 -16.41 -23.73 -11.73
N LEU A 186 -15.83 -23.18 -10.66
CA LEU A 186 -16.31 -21.95 -10.03
C LEU A 186 -15.78 -20.70 -10.74
N ALA A 187 -14.58 -20.75 -11.30
CA ALA A 187 -14.00 -19.75 -12.19
C ALA A 187 -12.79 -20.31 -12.96
N PRO A 188 -12.89 -20.59 -14.27
CA PRO A 188 -11.77 -21.08 -15.06
C PRO A 188 -10.66 -20.00 -15.16
N ALA A 189 -9.45 -20.29 -14.67
CA ALA A 189 -8.34 -19.33 -14.58
C ALA A 189 -6.98 -19.88 -15.07
N SER A 190 -6.02 -18.98 -15.31
CA SER A 190 -4.62 -19.23 -15.75
C SER A 190 -3.60 -19.00 -14.61
N ASP A 191 -2.47 -19.74 -14.63
CA ASP A 191 -1.49 -19.95 -13.54
C ASP A 191 -0.40 -18.86 -13.31
N HIS A 192 0.09 -18.70 -12.05
CA HIS A 192 1.51 -18.47 -11.63
C HIS A 192 1.76 -18.42 -10.07
N PRO A 193 3.04 -18.53 -9.54
CA PRO A 193 3.43 -19.00 -8.18
C PRO A 193 4.09 -17.95 -7.19
N PRO A 194 4.49 -18.30 -5.92
CA PRO A 194 4.79 -17.36 -4.80
C PRO A 194 6.29 -17.17 -4.34
N PRO A 195 6.64 -16.31 -3.32
CA PRO A 195 8.02 -15.90 -2.94
C PRO A 195 8.53 -16.20 -1.47
N LEU A 196 9.77 -15.76 -1.13
CA LEU A 196 10.71 -16.13 -0.02
C LEU A 196 11.13 -14.99 0.99
N ASP A 197 11.72 -15.36 2.16
CA ASP A 197 12.12 -14.57 3.37
C ASP A 197 13.45 -13.74 3.37
N ALA A 198 13.62 -12.77 4.30
CA ALA A 198 14.79 -11.86 4.43
C ALA A 198 15.11 -11.29 5.87
N PRO A 199 16.36 -10.81 6.16
CA PRO A 199 16.87 -10.40 7.49
C PRO A 199 16.65 -8.92 7.93
N GLU A 200 17.16 -8.53 9.11
CA GLU A 200 16.87 -7.26 9.82
C GLU A 200 17.46 -5.97 9.16
N PRO A 201 16.75 -4.81 9.19
CA PRO A 201 17.07 -3.64 8.36
C PRO A 201 18.12 -2.68 8.94
N LEU A 202 19.04 -2.24 8.08
CA LEU A 202 20.09 -1.27 8.41
C LEU A 202 19.56 0.15 8.74
N CYS A 203 18.41 0.55 8.19
CA CYS A 203 17.89 1.92 8.30
C CYS A 203 17.11 2.19 9.62
N LEU A 204 16.92 1.19 10.47
CA LEU A 204 16.00 1.26 11.60
C LEU A 204 16.32 2.38 12.61
N PRO A 205 17.58 2.62 13.04
CA PRO A 205 17.89 3.72 13.97
C PRO A 205 17.52 5.10 13.42
N LEU A 206 17.85 5.35 12.13
CA LEU A 206 17.55 6.60 11.46
C LEU A 206 16.04 6.81 11.30
N LEU A 207 15.29 5.76 10.97
CA LEU A 207 13.84 5.84 10.83
C LEU A 207 13.15 6.23 12.15
N ARG A 208 13.62 5.71 13.29
CA ARG A 208 13.08 6.11 14.61
C ARG A 208 13.23 7.61 14.85
N GLU A 209 14.37 8.19 14.49
CA GLU A 209 14.60 9.63 14.61
C GLU A 209 13.76 10.43 13.60
N ALA A 210 13.62 9.94 12.36
CA ALA A 210 12.82 10.59 11.32
C ALA A 210 11.33 10.68 11.72
N LEU A 211 10.78 9.62 12.29
CA LEU A 211 9.38 9.60 12.74
C LEU A 211 9.14 10.43 14.01
N ALA A 212 10.19 10.82 14.74
CA ALA A 212 10.09 11.72 15.88
C ALA A 212 10.11 13.21 15.49
N LEU A 213 10.31 13.53 14.20
CA LEU A 213 10.28 14.91 13.71
C LEU A 213 8.88 15.50 13.91
N ARG A 214 8.82 16.70 14.49
CA ARG A 214 7.59 17.51 14.54
C ARG A 214 7.35 18.18 13.20
N ASP A 215 6.09 18.49 12.90
CA ASP A 215 5.71 19.06 11.60
C ASP A 215 6.30 18.24 10.45
N ALA A 216 6.10 16.92 10.46
CA ALA A 216 6.55 16.05 9.39
C ALA A 216 5.46 15.03 9.03
N SER A 217 5.60 14.45 7.86
CA SER A 217 4.74 13.37 7.40
C SER A 217 5.56 12.20 6.90
N LEU A 218 5.18 10.99 7.31
CA LEU A 218 5.56 9.76 6.62
C LEU A 218 4.72 9.66 5.35
N VAL A 219 5.36 9.60 4.19
CA VAL A 219 4.72 9.51 2.88
C VAL A 219 5.15 8.24 2.18
N ILE A 220 4.17 7.45 1.76
CA ILE A 220 4.37 6.22 1.00
C ILE A 220 3.82 6.43 -0.39
N TYR A 221 4.71 6.39 -1.38
CA TYR A 221 4.33 6.45 -2.80
C TYR A 221 4.29 5.04 -3.37
N ARG A 222 3.22 4.74 -4.09
CA ARG A 222 3.08 3.57 -4.97
C ARG A 222 2.60 4.06 -6.32
N GLU A 223 2.58 3.16 -7.29
CA GLU A 223 2.09 3.51 -8.63
C GLU A 223 0.64 3.98 -8.51
N ARG A 224 0.47 5.31 -8.59
CA ARG A 224 -0.80 6.06 -8.51
C ARG A 224 -1.48 6.09 -7.13
N THR A 225 -0.75 5.78 -6.06
CA THR A 225 -1.25 5.91 -4.69
C THR A 225 -0.25 6.67 -3.84
N LEU A 226 -0.75 7.60 -3.03
CA LEU A 226 0.01 8.32 -2.02
C LEU A 226 -0.72 8.15 -0.68
N VAL A 227 -0.01 7.65 0.33
CA VAL A 227 -0.50 7.59 1.70
C VAL A 227 0.37 8.50 2.56
N GLU A 228 -0.25 9.35 3.37
CA GLU A 228 0.43 10.32 4.21
C GLU A 228 -0.03 10.20 5.67
N PHE A 229 0.92 10.02 6.59
CA PHE A 229 0.67 9.99 8.03
C PHE A 229 1.46 11.11 8.71
N GLN A 230 0.77 11.95 9.48
CA GLN A 230 1.44 12.96 10.30
C GLN A 230 2.26 12.26 11.40
N THR A 231 3.56 12.55 11.47
CA THR A 231 4.49 11.88 12.39
C THR A 231 4.08 12.04 13.86
N GLU A 232 3.54 13.19 14.24
CA GLU A 232 3.05 13.49 15.59
C GLU A 232 1.85 12.63 16.03
N LYS A 233 1.18 11.95 15.09
CA LYS A 233 0.06 11.04 15.36
C LYS A 233 0.46 9.56 15.39
N LEU A 234 1.75 9.26 15.23
CA LEU A 234 2.25 7.89 15.19
C LEU A 234 2.90 7.54 16.54
N ASP A 235 2.47 6.45 17.14
CA ASP A 235 2.97 5.91 18.42
C ASP A 235 4.33 5.17 18.29
N GLY A 236 5.20 5.62 17.37
CA GLY A 236 6.54 5.06 17.17
C GLY A 236 6.62 3.78 16.32
N ILE A 237 7.76 3.07 16.40
CA ILE A 237 8.06 1.86 15.62
C ILE A 237 8.09 0.62 16.53
N HIS A 238 7.30 -0.38 16.19
CA HIS A 238 7.16 -1.64 16.92
C HIS A 238 7.64 -2.81 16.06
N ARG A 239 8.49 -3.68 16.62
CA ARG A 239 8.95 -4.92 15.97
C ARG A 239 7.98 -6.04 16.32
N TYR A 240 7.48 -6.73 15.31
CA TYR A 240 6.69 -7.94 15.49
C TYR A 240 7.40 -9.10 14.78
N GLU A 241 7.62 -10.19 15.51
CA GLU A 241 8.22 -11.41 14.99
C GLU A 241 7.27 -12.57 15.29
N GLU A 242 6.79 -13.23 14.24
CA GLU A 242 5.91 -14.39 14.36
C GLU A 242 6.18 -15.36 13.21
N GLN A 243 6.42 -16.64 13.53
CA GLN A 243 6.71 -17.71 12.57
C GLN A 243 7.91 -17.45 11.62
N GLY A 244 8.90 -16.66 12.06
CA GLY A 244 10.10 -16.34 11.27
C GLY A 244 9.95 -15.11 10.39
N HIS A 245 8.76 -14.52 10.29
CA HIS A 245 8.52 -13.27 9.58
C HIS A 245 8.69 -12.08 10.54
N VAL A 246 9.51 -11.09 10.13
CA VAL A 246 9.72 -9.84 10.87
C VAL A 246 8.98 -8.71 10.18
N SER A 247 8.05 -8.07 10.88
CA SER A 247 7.37 -6.85 10.42
C SER A 247 7.69 -5.68 11.35
N TRP A 248 7.76 -4.49 10.75
CA TRP A 248 7.93 -3.24 11.48
C TRP A 248 6.68 -2.40 11.31
N GLN A 249 5.93 -2.27 12.40
CA GLN A 249 4.75 -1.42 12.46
C GLN A 249 5.19 0.00 12.82
N ILE A 250 4.64 0.98 12.13
CA ILE A 250 4.77 2.40 12.45
C ILE A 250 3.38 2.93 12.78
N GLY A 251 3.19 3.44 14.00
CA GLY A 251 1.87 3.84 14.52
C GLY A 251 1.26 2.79 15.46
N SER A 252 0.10 3.13 16.07
CA SER A 252 -0.56 2.27 17.06
C SER A 252 -1.49 1.26 16.39
N LEU A 253 -1.59 0.04 16.94
CA LEU A 253 -2.55 -1.00 16.49
C LEU A 253 -4.02 -0.55 16.57
N ARG A 254 -4.33 0.41 17.45
CA ARG A 254 -5.69 0.92 17.67
C ARG A 254 -5.97 2.24 16.96
N ASP A 255 -5.01 2.73 16.18
CA ASP A 255 -5.08 3.99 15.45
C ASP A 255 -4.42 3.82 14.06
N HIS A 256 -4.14 4.92 13.37
CA HIS A 256 -3.42 4.91 12.11
C HIS A 256 -2.05 4.22 12.26
N HIS A 257 -1.83 3.17 11.46
CA HIS A 257 -0.55 2.50 11.36
C HIS A 257 -0.28 2.04 9.94
N CYS A 258 0.98 1.75 9.66
CA CYS A 258 1.40 1.05 8.46
C CYS A 258 2.48 0.04 8.82
N HIS A 259 2.58 -1.03 8.03
CA HIS A 259 3.68 -1.98 8.13
C HIS A 259 4.61 -1.77 6.95
N LEU A 260 5.92 -1.70 7.20
CA LEU A 260 6.93 -1.55 6.17
C LEU A 260 7.92 -2.72 6.19
N ALA A 261 8.24 -3.28 5.02
CA ALA A 261 9.37 -4.19 4.87
C ALA A 261 10.68 -3.40 4.87
N LEU A 262 11.08 -2.92 6.05
CA LEU A 262 12.25 -2.06 6.19
C LEU A 262 13.54 -2.71 5.64
N GLY A 263 13.64 -4.04 5.61
CA GLY A 263 14.77 -4.77 5.04
C GLY A 263 14.97 -4.52 3.54
N ALA A 264 13.96 -4.05 2.83
CA ALA A 264 14.06 -3.65 1.43
C ALA A 264 14.81 -2.31 1.23
N VAL A 265 14.99 -1.53 2.30
CA VAL A 265 15.73 -0.27 2.26
C VAL A 265 17.23 -0.57 2.17
N SER A 266 17.79 -0.22 1.02
CA SER A 266 19.22 -0.35 0.73
C SER A 266 20.02 0.92 1.00
N ARG A 267 19.36 2.09 0.92
CA ARG A 267 19.99 3.42 1.07
C ARG A 267 19.00 4.42 1.66
N VAL A 268 19.52 5.46 2.29
CA VAL A 268 18.78 6.64 2.72
C VAL A 268 19.36 7.88 2.06
N LEU A 269 18.51 8.73 1.49
CA LEU A 269 18.91 9.97 0.82
C LEU A 269 18.23 11.18 1.48
N PHE A 270 19.03 12.11 1.98
CA PHE A 270 18.59 13.41 2.42
C PHE A 270 18.50 14.36 1.23
N SER A 271 17.37 15.02 1.06
CA SER A 271 17.07 15.82 -0.12
C SER A 271 16.46 17.16 0.25
N ALA A 272 16.81 18.20 -0.52
CA ALA A 272 16.22 19.53 -0.42
C ALA A 272 15.82 20.00 -1.83
N GLU A 273 14.59 19.76 -2.25
CA GLU A 273 14.14 20.02 -3.62
C GLU A 273 13.07 21.13 -3.66
N PRO A 274 13.10 22.05 -4.64
CA PRO A 274 12.03 23.04 -4.78
C PRO A 274 10.73 22.35 -5.19
N VAL A 275 9.64 22.63 -4.47
CA VAL A 275 8.32 22.06 -4.78
C VAL A 275 7.25 23.14 -4.85
N SER A 276 6.31 22.96 -5.78
CA SER A 276 5.21 23.90 -6.00
C SER A 276 4.28 24.03 -4.79
N CYS A 277 4.06 22.93 -4.05
CA CYS A 277 3.21 22.92 -2.85
C CYS A 277 3.79 23.74 -1.67
N GLN A 278 5.09 24.08 -1.71
CA GLN A 278 5.74 24.99 -0.77
C GLN A 278 5.94 26.40 -1.35
N GLY A 279 5.18 26.75 -2.40
CA GLY A 279 5.28 28.05 -3.07
C GLY A 279 6.63 28.23 -3.79
N GLY A 280 7.24 27.14 -4.26
CA GLY A 280 8.56 27.14 -4.90
C GLY A 280 9.75 27.10 -3.93
N GLY A 281 9.49 27.11 -2.61
CA GLY A 281 10.52 26.90 -1.59
C GLY A 281 11.02 25.46 -1.53
N LEU A 282 12.12 25.24 -0.79
CA LEU A 282 12.72 23.92 -0.64
C LEU A 282 11.88 23.04 0.28
N ASN A 283 11.64 21.81 -0.17
CA ASN A 283 11.08 20.73 0.62
C ASN A 283 12.19 19.83 1.11
N TYR A 284 12.22 19.55 2.40
CA TYR A 284 13.24 18.70 3.01
C TYR A 284 12.66 17.30 3.17
N THR A 285 13.28 16.33 2.49
CA THR A 285 12.78 14.95 2.42
C THR A 285 13.88 13.96 2.75
N ILE A 286 13.58 13.04 3.65
CA ILE A 286 14.42 11.87 3.96
C ILE A 286 13.81 10.70 3.20
N TRP A 287 14.44 10.31 2.10
CA TRP A 287 14.01 9.20 1.27
C TRP A 287 14.63 7.90 1.75
N PHE A 288 13.80 6.87 1.90
CA PHE A 288 14.23 5.49 2.14
C PHE A 288 14.12 4.76 0.80
N LEU A 289 15.26 4.27 0.29
CA LEU A 289 15.43 3.82 -1.09
C LEU A 289 15.67 2.32 -1.17
N THR A 290 15.09 1.66 -2.16
CA THR A 290 15.41 0.26 -2.48
C THR A 290 16.46 0.17 -3.59
N ALA A 291 16.97 -1.04 -3.86
CA ALA A 291 17.91 -1.28 -4.96
C ALA A 291 17.26 -1.16 -6.35
N GLY A 292 15.93 -1.21 -6.41
CA GLY A 292 15.16 -1.21 -7.65
C GLY A 292 13.96 -0.26 -7.62
N PRO A 293 13.08 -0.32 -8.62
CA PRO A 293 11.91 0.55 -8.68
C PRO A 293 10.90 0.23 -7.58
N SER A 294 10.32 1.26 -6.95
CA SER A 294 9.34 1.11 -5.85
C SER A 294 7.95 1.71 -6.16
N GLY A 295 7.68 1.99 -7.44
CA GLY A 295 6.40 2.52 -7.90
C GLY A 295 6.19 4.02 -7.63
N ASN A 296 7.17 4.72 -7.07
CA ASN A 296 7.11 6.16 -6.89
C ASN A 296 7.36 6.88 -8.24
N PRO A 297 6.41 7.72 -8.70
CA PRO A 297 6.49 8.37 -10.02
C PRO A 297 7.51 9.51 -10.10
N TRP A 298 7.94 10.04 -8.95
CA TRP A 298 8.86 11.17 -8.86
C TRP A 298 10.30 10.73 -8.57
N ARG A 299 10.46 9.63 -7.84
CA ARG A 299 11.76 9.02 -7.55
C ARG A 299 11.66 7.52 -7.68
N ARG A 300 12.15 6.98 -8.80
CA ARG A 300 11.93 5.58 -9.20
C ARG A 300 12.26 4.58 -8.10
N ASP A 301 13.35 4.79 -7.36
CA ASP A 301 13.85 3.96 -6.25
C ASP A 301 13.33 4.37 -4.86
N GLY A 302 12.49 5.40 -4.79
CA GLY A 302 11.93 5.96 -3.55
C GLY A 302 10.83 5.08 -2.98
N TYR A 303 11.17 4.29 -1.96
CA TYR A 303 10.26 3.33 -1.35
C TYR A 303 9.23 3.99 -0.42
N PHE A 304 9.70 4.89 0.43
CA PHE A 304 8.90 5.82 1.23
C PHE A 304 9.77 6.99 1.65
N SER A 305 9.18 8.00 2.28
CA SER A 305 9.91 9.17 2.75
C SER A 305 9.32 9.76 4.02
N VAL A 306 10.15 10.47 4.78
CA VAL A 306 9.66 11.44 5.77
C VAL A 306 9.93 12.84 5.23
N VAL A 307 8.88 13.65 5.14
CA VAL A 307 8.92 15.00 4.57
C VAL A 307 8.54 16.04 5.63
N LEU A 308 9.26 17.16 5.67
CA LEU A 308 8.88 18.26 6.55
C LEU A 308 7.64 18.99 6.02
N ASN A 309 6.66 19.15 6.90
CA ASN A 309 5.50 19.99 6.70
C ASN A 309 5.86 21.43 7.02
N ARG A 310 5.45 22.35 6.14
CA ARG A 310 5.53 23.80 6.35
C ARG A 310 6.93 24.26 6.85
N PRO A 311 8.02 24.03 6.08
CA PRO A 311 9.36 24.52 6.45
C PRO A 311 9.50 26.05 6.40
N TYR A 312 8.42 26.79 6.12
CA TYR A 312 8.39 28.23 5.97
C TYR A 312 7.18 28.84 6.69
N THR A 313 7.35 30.06 7.22
CA THR A 313 6.27 30.96 7.63
C THR A 313 6.33 32.20 6.76
N GLY A 314 5.35 32.37 5.86
CA GLY A 314 5.49 33.34 4.78
C GLY A 314 6.69 32.98 3.88
N ASP A 315 7.59 33.93 3.64
CA ASP A 315 8.81 33.70 2.86
C ASP A 315 10.03 33.29 3.71
N ALA A 316 9.94 33.40 5.04
CA ALA A 316 11.03 33.07 5.96
C ALA A 316 11.09 31.55 6.22
N SER A 317 12.28 30.97 6.13
CA SER A 317 12.53 29.60 6.57
C SER A 317 12.29 29.47 8.07
N ARG A 318 11.85 28.29 8.52
CA ARG A 318 11.67 27.93 9.94
C ARG A 318 12.84 27.07 10.42
N PRO A 319 13.90 27.66 11.03
CA PRO A 319 15.07 26.89 11.43
C PRO A 319 14.73 25.81 12.45
N GLU A 320 13.75 26.04 13.32
CA GLU A 320 13.31 25.09 14.33
C GLU A 320 12.72 23.80 13.75
N VAL A 321 12.20 23.84 12.51
CA VAL A 321 11.68 22.68 11.78
C VAL A 321 12.76 22.05 10.91
N ILE A 322 13.60 22.86 10.26
CA ILE A 322 14.61 22.40 9.30
C ILE A 322 15.85 21.82 9.99
N ARG A 323 16.33 22.47 11.06
CA ARG A 323 17.59 22.12 11.74
C ARG A 323 17.64 20.66 12.22
N PRO A 324 16.57 20.07 12.78
CA PRO A 324 16.57 18.66 13.17
C PRO A 324 16.94 17.69 12.04
N VAL A 325 16.53 17.96 10.79
CA VAL A 325 16.87 17.12 9.63
C VAL A 325 18.34 17.29 9.24
N LEU A 326 18.87 18.53 9.30
CA LEU A 326 20.28 18.81 9.03
C LEU A 326 21.19 18.13 10.06
N ASP A 327 20.83 18.22 11.35
CA ASP A 327 21.59 17.60 12.44
C ASP A 327 21.52 16.05 12.34
N MET A 328 20.38 15.50 11.92
CA MET A 328 20.22 14.06 11.67
C MET A 328 21.16 13.57 10.57
N TYR A 329 21.21 14.25 9.42
CA TYR A 329 22.21 13.92 8.40
C TYR A 329 23.63 13.99 8.95
N GLY A 330 23.95 15.03 9.73
CA GLY A 330 25.25 15.20 10.37
C GLY A 330 25.69 13.99 11.21
N ARG A 331 24.75 13.34 11.91
CA ARG A 331 25.01 12.13 12.71
C ARG A 331 25.29 10.89 11.85
N TYR A 332 24.57 10.71 10.74
CA TYR A 332 24.62 9.49 9.94
C TYR A 332 25.47 9.61 8.66
N ARG A 333 26.01 10.78 8.31
CA ARG A 333 26.71 11.02 7.03
C ARG A 333 27.94 10.13 6.75
N GLN A 334 28.47 9.46 7.76
CA GLN A 334 29.61 8.54 7.62
C GLN A 334 29.18 7.11 7.30
N GLU A 335 27.89 6.81 7.42
CA GLU A 335 27.33 5.51 7.09
C GLU A 335 27.34 5.30 5.57
N PRO A 336 27.83 4.16 5.06
CA PRO A 336 27.97 3.92 3.62
C PRO A 336 26.63 3.87 2.87
N TRP A 337 25.53 3.68 3.58
CA TRP A 337 24.16 3.63 3.06
C TRP A 337 23.43 4.98 3.15
N VAL A 338 24.08 6.05 3.64
CA VAL A 338 23.48 7.39 3.77
C VAL A 338 24.09 8.36 2.77
N GLN A 339 23.23 9.11 2.08
CA GLN A 339 23.59 10.06 1.04
C GLN A 339 22.83 11.38 1.23
N ALA A 340 23.35 12.45 0.63
CA ALA A 340 22.63 13.72 0.49
C ALA A 340 22.70 14.21 -0.96
N ASP A 341 21.63 14.83 -1.44
CA ASP A 341 21.67 15.49 -2.75
C ASP A 341 22.45 16.81 -2.71
N VAL A 342 22.83 17.30 -3.88
CA VAL A 342 23.67 18.51 -4.03
C VAL A 342 23.02 19.73 -3.39
N GLN A 343 21.69 19.82 -3.43
CA GLN A 343 20.98 20.98 -2.91
C GLN A 343 20.88 20.94 -1.38
N PHE A 344 20.72 19.76 -0.79
CA PHE A 344 20.77 19.53 0.65
C PHE A 344 22.17 19.86 1.21
N VAL A 345 23.24 19.46 0.50
CA VAL A 345 24.61 19.84 0.85
C VAL A 345 24.81 21.35 0.83
N LYS A 346 24.29 22.07 -0.16
CA LYS A 346 24.34 23.54 -0.17
C LYS A 346 23.59 24.18 1.00
N VAL A 347 22.45 23.62 1.40
CA VAL A 347 21.72 24.09 2.59
C VAL A 347 22.54 23.87 3.87
N LEU A 348 23.27 22.75 3.99
CA LEU A 348 24.15 22.51 5.13
C LEU A 348 25.27 23.55 5.24
N GLU A 349 25.82 23.98 4.10
CA GLU A 349 26.94 24.94 4.04
C GLU A 349 26.48 26.40 4.22
N GLN A 350 25.37 26.77 3.59
CA GLN A 350 24.93 28.17 3.44
C GLN A 350 23.74 28.52 4.34
N GLY A 351 23.12 27.52 4.97
CA GLY A 351 21.88 27.66 5.71
C GLY A 351 20.62 27.56 4.82
N PRO A 352 19.43 27.37 5.43
CA PRO A 352 18.18 27.28 4.69
C PRO A 352 17.84 28.61 4.02
N PRO A 353 17.59 28.63 2.70
CA PRO A 353 17.24 29.86 1.99
C PRO A 353 15.83 30.32 2.32
N SER A 354 15.56 31.61 2.13
CA SER A 354 14.19 32.13 2.06
C SER A 354 13.50 31.64 0.79
N ARG A 355 12.16 31.60 0.77
CA ARG A 355 11.37 31.06 -0.35
C ARG A 355 11.66 31.75 -1.69
N ARG A 356 12.07 33.02 -1.68
CA ARG A 356 12.26 33.86 -2.88
C ARG A 356 13.72 34.14 -3.25
N GLN A 357 14.68 33.71 -2.44
CA GLN A 357 16.11 33.82 -2.76
C GLN A 357 16.70 32.41 -2.94
N PRO A 358 16.89 31.96 -4.19
CA PRO A 358 17.57 30.70 -4.46
C PRO A 358 18.98 30.71 -3.88
N LEU A 359 19.46 29.56 -3.41
CA LEU A 359 20.86 29.37 -3.06
C LEU A 359 21.74 29.71 -4.27
N ALA A 360 22.78 30.51 -4.08
CA ALA A 360 23.63 30.97 -5.17
C ALA A 360 24.23 29.76 -5.91
N THR A 361 24.12 29.73 -7.24
CA THR A 361 24.88 28.78 -8.05
C THR A 361 26.34 29.16 -7.97
N ALA A 362 27.20 28.27 -7.48
CA ALA A 362 28.64 28.44 -7.57
C ALA A 362 29.00 28.69 -9.03
N SER A 363 29.49 29.90 -9.32
CA SER A 363 30.12 30.22 -10.59
C SER A 363 31.31 29.29 -10.77
N GLY A 364 31.26 28.44 -11.79
CA GLY A 364 32.44 27.72 -12.26
C GLY A 364 33.51 28.74 -12.63
N SER A 365 34.59 28.78 -11.86
CA SER A 365 35.86 29.34 -12.31
C SER A 365 36.46 28.38 -13.33
N SER A 366 36.62 28.90 -14.54
CA SER A 366 37.40 28.39 -15.68
C SER A 366 38.74 27.78 -15.29
#